data_AF-A0A0W1EQ09-F1
#
_entry.id   AF-A0A0W1EQ09-F1
#
_cell.length_a   1.000
_cell.length_b   1.000
_cell.length_c   1.000
_cell.angle_alpha   90.00
_cell.angle_beta   90.00
_cell.angle_gamma   90.00
#
_symmetry.space_group_name_H-M   'P 1'
#
loop_
_entity.id
_entity.type
_entity.pdbx_description
1 polymer ?
#
loop_
_entity_poly.entity_id
_entity_poly.type
_entity_poly.pdbx_seq_one_letter_code
_entity_poly.pdbx_strand_id
1 'polypeptide(L)' 'MAFPARCRDTYALLLRAAERRDLALMECTGRATGAPVYVLCEMRREGGGHVITPLAHLHDGDPAELIWPPGHQPTPS' A
#
# COMPACT_ATOMS: atom_id res chain seq x y z
N MET A 1 -12.25 -0.22 17.50
CA MET A 1 -12.17 0.90 16.53
C MET A 1 -12.51 0.33 15.15
N ALA A 2 -13.40 0.95 14.37
CA ALA A 2 -13.75 0.45 13.05
C ALA A 2 -12.98 1.25 11.98
N PHE A 3 -12.17 0.57 11.18
CA PHE A 3 -11.49 1.22 10.05
C PHE A 3 -12.50 1.76 9.02
N PRO A 4 -12.15 2.75 8.18
CA PRO A 4 -12.96 3.10 7.03
C PRO A 4 -13.19 1.87 6.13
N ALA A 5 -14.38 1.74 5.52
CA ALA A 5 -14.72 0.60 4.66
C ALA A 5 -13.68 0.39 3.56
N ARG A 6 -13.29 1.50 2.90
CA ARG A 6 -12.26 1.48 1.86
C ARG A 6 -10.92 0.91 2.32
N CYS A 7 -10.49 1.18 3.57
CA CYS A 7 -9.25 0.61 4.10
C CYS A 7 -9.37 -0.92 4.26
N ARG A 8 -10.53 -1.43 4.70
CA ARG A 8 -10.78 -2.87 4.80
C ARG A 8 -10.80 -3.54 3.43
N ASP A 9 -11.43 -2.90 2.45
CA ASP A 9 -11.55 -3.45 1.10
C ASP A 9 -10.17 -3.52 0.41
N THR A 10 -9.36 -2.46 0.53
CA THR A 10 -7.97 -2.46 0.06
C THR A 10 -7.13 -3.52 0.76
N TYR A 11 -7.28 -3.69 2.08
CA TYR A 11 -6.56 -4.73 2.81
C TYR A 11 -6.95 -6.14 2.32
N ALA A 12 -8.23 -6.39 2.08
CA ALA A 12 -8.69 -7.66 1.52
C ALA A 12 -8.18 -7.90 0.09
N LEU A 13 -8.05 -6.84 -0.73
CA LEU A 13 -7.41 -6.93 -2.06
C LEU A 13 -5.93 -7.29 -1.95
N LEU A 14 -5.19 -6.66 -1.02
CA LEU A 14 -3.78 -6.97 -0.78
C LEU A 14 -3.58 -8.45 -0.42
N LEU A 15 -4.39 -8.98 0.50
CA LEU A 15 -4.32 -10.39 0.91
C LEU A 15 -4.56 -11.33 -0.28
N ARG A 16 -5.62 -11.09 -1.07
CA ARG A 16 -5.92 -11.90 -2.26
C ARG A 16 -4.82 -11.81 -3.32
N ALA A 17 -4.27 -10.62 -3.56
CA ALA A 17 -3.17 -10.45 -4.51
C ALA A 17 -1.91 -11.18 -4.05
N ALA A 18 -1.59 -11.15 -2.74
CA ALA A 18 -0.47 -11.87 -2.16
C ALA A 18 -0.64 -13.40 -2.25
N GLU A 19 -1.83 -13.92 -1.94
CA GLU A 19 -2.18 -15.34 -2.08
C GLU A 19 -1.99 -15.84 -3.53
N ARG A 20 -2.39 -15.01 -4.50
CA ARG A 20 -2.22 -15.29 -5.92
C ARG A 20 -0.79 -15.08 -6.42
N ARG A 21 0.11 -14.53 -5.60
CA ARG A 21 1.44 -14.02 -5.98
C ARG A 21 1.43 -12.98 -7.10
N ASP A 22 0.36 -12.20 -7.20
CA ASP A 22 0.23 -11.10 -8.14
C ASP A 22 0.64 -9.76 -7.49
N LEU A 23 1.20 -9.76 -6.29
CA LEU A 23 1.64 -8.54 -5.61
C LEU A 23 3.01 -8.11 -6.14
N ALA A 24 3.12 -6.86 -6.59
CA ALA A 24 4.36 -6.25 -7.08
C ALA A 24 4.63 -4.93 -6.35
N LEU A 25 5.89 -4.69 -5.98
CA LEU A 25 6.37 -3.37 -5.57
C LEU A 25 6.81 -2.61 -6.81
N MET A 26 6.25 -1.41 -7.02
CA MET A 26 6.49 -0.62 -8.22
C MET A 26 6.76 0.84 -7.87
N GLU A 27 7.74 1.45 -8.53
CA GLU A 27 7.84 2.90 -8.61
C GLU A 27 6.72 3.41 -9.54
N CYS A 28 5.86 4.27 -9.02
CA CYS A 28 4.75 4.92 -9.71
C CYS A 28 4.97 6.44 -9.73
N THR A 29 4.21 7.15 -10.54
CA THR A 29 4.24 8.62 -10.58
C THR A 29 3.07 9.20 -9.80
N GLY A 30 3.37 10.02 -8.79
CA GLY A 30 2.37 10.67 -7.96
C GLY A 30 1.54 11.63 -8.80
N ARG A 31 0.23 11.36 -8.96
CA ARG A 31 -0.64 12.14 -9.87
C ARG A 31 -0.69 13.64 -9.53
N ALA A 32 -0.53 14.00 -8.26
CA ALA A 32 -0.57 15.39 -7.80
C ALA A 32 0.78 16.11 -7.94
N THR A 33 1.90 15.39 -7.80
CA THR A 33 3.25 15.98 -7.67
C THR A 33 4.15 15.72 -8.88
N GLY A 34 3.85 14.70 -9.68
CA GLY A 34 4.75 14.20 -10.72
C GLY A 34 5.99 13.46 -10.20
N ALA A 35 6.16 13.35 -8.88
CA ALA A 35 7.32 12.71 -8.25
C ALA A 35 7.19 11.18 -8.21
N PRO A 36 8.31 10.44 -8.17
CA PRO A 36 8.26 8.99 -7.91
C PRO A 36 7.68 8.70 -6.52
N VAL A 37 6.87 7.65 -6.45
CA VAL A 37 6.20 7.14 -5.26
C VAL A 37 6.23 5.61 -5.27
N TYR A 38 6.50 4.95 -4.16
CA TYR A 38 6.59 3.49 -4.12
C TYR A 38 5.26 2.87 -3.70
N VAL A 39 4.71 2.00 -4.55
CA VAL A 39 3.34 1.49 -4.42
C VAL A 39 3.33 -0.03 -4.49
N LEU A 40 2.60 -0.66 -3.57
CA LEU A 40 2.17 -2.04 -3.71
C LEU A 40 1.01 -2.10 -4.71
N CYS A 41 1.22 -2.83 -5.79
CA CYS A 41 0.27 -3.01 -6.87
C CYS A 41 -0.14 -4.48 -6.99
N GLU A 42 -1.39 -4.73 -7.35
CA GLU A 42 -1.79 -6.02 -7.94
C GLU A 42 -1.45 -5.99 -9.43
N MET A 43 -0.68 -6.95 -9.91
CA MET A 43 -0.27 -7.12 -11.30
C MET A 43 -0.81 -8.44 -11.82
N ARG A 44 -2.01 -8.42 -12.41
CA ARG A 44 -2.63 -9.61 -13.00
C ARG A 44 -2.24 -9.76 -14.46
N ARG A 45 -2.06 -11.00 -14.92
CA ARG A 45 -1.95 -11.31 -16.35
C ARG A 45 -3.35 -11.43 -16.95
N GLU A 46 -3.63 -10.67 -18.00
CA GLU A 46 -4.93 -10.67 -18.68
C GLU A 46 -4.74 -10.40 -20.18
N GLY A 47 -5.36 -11.21 -21.04
CA GLY A 47 -5.39 -10.96 -22.49
C GLY A 47 -4.02 -10.85 -23.17
N GLY A 48 -2.97 -11.50 -22.64
CA GLY A 48 -1.61 -11.39 -23.17
C GLY A 48 -0.81 -10.19 -22.64
N GLY A 49 -1.40 -9.35 -21.78
CA GLY A 49 -0.75 -8.23 -21.10
C GLY A 49 -0.81 -8.35 -19.58
N HIS A 50 -0.48 -7.24 -18.90
CA HIS A 50 -0.65 -7.08 -17.46
C HIS A 50 -1.60 -5.93 -17.16
N VAL A 51 -2.48 -6.14 -16.20
CA VAL A 51 -3.30 -5.09 -15.60
C VAL A 51 -2.72 -4.77 -14.24
N ILE A 52 -2.33 -3.52 -14.05
CA ILE A 52 -1.71 -3.02 -12.82
C ILE A 52 -2.75 -2.20 -12.05
N THR A 53 -3.03 -2.60 -10.82
CA THR A 53 -3.94 -1.91 -9.91
C THR A 53 -3.18 -1.42 -8.67
N PRO A 54 -2.97 -0.11 -8.50
CA PRO A 54 -2.39 0.48 -7.28
C PRO A 54 -3.24 0.16 -6.05
N LEU A 55 -2.65 -0.41 -5.00
CA LEU A 55 -3.36 -0.78 -3.77
C LEU A 55 -2.95 0.07 -2.57
N ALA A 56 -1.65 0.21 -2.30
CA ALA A 56 -1.16 0.94 -1.13
C ALA A 56 0.18 1.63 -1.40
N HIS A 57 0.31 2.87 -0.93
CA HIS A 57 1.57 3.60 -0.94
C HIS A 57 2.45 3.17 0.23
N LEU A 58 3.75 2.98 0.00
CA LEU A 58 4.73 2.79 1.05
C LEU A 58 5.26 4.14 1.54
N HIS A 59 5.82 4.15 2.74
CA HIS A 59 6.54 5.32 3.23
C HIS A 59 7.92 5.37 2.59
N ASP A 60 8.37 6.58 2.23
CA ASP A 60 9.70 6.80 1.65
C ASP A 60 10.83 6.75 2.72
N GLY A 61 10.51 6.47 3.98
CA GLY A 61 11.45 6.42 5.11
C GLY A 61 11.07 5.37 6.16
N ASP A 62 11.81 5.31 7.27
CA ASP A 62 11.59 4.32 8.34
C ASP A 62 10.22 4.54 9.02
N PRO A 63 9.28 3.58 8.92
CA PRO A 63 7.98 3.69 9.56
C PRO A 63 8.05 3.93 11.08
N ALA A 64 9.11 3.45 11.76
CA ALA A 64 9.28 3.64 13.21
C ALA A 64 9.53 5.10 13.61
N GLU A 65 10.12 5.90 12.71
CA GLU A 65 10.31 7.33 12.90
C GLU A 65 9.07 8.15 12.52
N LEU A 66 8.14 7.56 11.75
CA LEU A 66 7.01 8.25 11.13
C LEU A 66 5.68 7.97 11.84
N ILE A 67 5.52 6.81 12.46
CA ILE A 67 4.21 6.33 12.94
C ILE A 67 4.35 5.62 14.29
N TRP A 68 3.52 6.04 15.25
CA TRP A 68 3.33 5.30 16.49
C TRP A 68 2.26 4.21 16.34
N PRO A 69 2.55 2.94 16.63
CA PRO A 69 1.52 1.92 16.67
C PRO A 69 0.52 2.19 17.81
N PRO A 70 -0.73 1.70 17.71
CA PRO A 70 -1.70 1.82 18.79
C PRO A 70 -1.13 1.31 20.12
N GLY A 71 -1.27 2.11 21.18
CA GLY A 71 -0.74 1.79 22.51
C GLY A 71 0.73 2.15 22.74
N HIS A 72 1.40 2.78 21.77
CA HIS A 72 2.79 3.18 21.86
C HIS A 72 2.94 4.72 21.76
N GLN A 73 2.23 5.44 22.62
CA GLN A 73 2.44 6.88 22.75
C GLN A 73 3.63 7.12 23.68
N PRO A 74 4.63 7.93 23.28
CA PRO A 74 5.70 8.30 24.19
C PRO A 74 5.08 9.03 25.39
N THR A 75 5.43 8.59 26.60
CA THR A 75 5.05 9.29 27.83
C THR A 75 5.65 10.71 27.76
N PRO A 76 4.85 11.77 27.93
CA PRO A 76 5.42 13.11 28.00
C PRO A 76 6.32 13.20 29.23
N SER A 77 7.55 13.67 29.03
CA SER A 77 8.56 13.93 30.06
C SER A 77 8.13 14.99 31.06
#